data_AF-A0A930SWE1-F1
#
_entry.id   AF-A0A930SWE1-F1
#
_cell.length_a   1.000
_cell.length_b   1.000
_cell.length_c   1.000
_cell.angle_alpha   90.00
_cell.angle_beta   90.00
_cell.angle_gamma   90.00
#
_symmetry.space_group_name_H-M   'P 1'
#
loop_
_entity.id
_entity.type
_entity.pdbx_description
1 polymer ?
#
loop_
_entity_poly.entity_id
_entity_poly.type
_entity_poly.pdbx_seq_one_letter_code
_entity_poly.pdbx_strand_id
1 'polypeptide(L)'
;MAEMSAAIQGARQRRRYFVKPDLQTKYAFMFVLAIGVGLNLGVILALLAPLIRGASWWYSVLYGVLALLMIAVVATISIVFTHKIAGPIYKIERSFRQIMDEKDLSLRIFLRTDDELQELAEEINRLLEHLNHTVMLEQQKSTAILAKLDYLMAALAQPEKPEEADVLLQLNTIRQHLEDSGLKYKLK
;
A
#
# COMPACT_ATOMS: atom_id res chain seq x y z
N MET A 1 13.55 -30.63 -38.28
CA MET A 1 14.31 -30.65 -37.00
C MET A 1 14.14 -29.38 -36.15
N ALA A 2 13.68 -28.25 -36.71
CA ALA A 2 13.44 -27.01 -35.96
C ALA A 2 12.08 -26.92 -35.23
N GLU A 3 11.14 -27.83 -35.53
CA GLU A 3 9.78 -27.77 -34.96
C GLU A 3 9.61 -28.56 -33.64
N MET A 4 10.55 -29.45 -33.29
CA MET A 4 10.42 -30.29 -32.08
C MET A 4 10.96 -29.62 -30.81
N SER A 5 11.65 -28.48 -30.93
CA SER A 5 12.15 -27.70 -29.79
C SER A 5 11.13 -26.66 -29.27
N ALA A 6 10.03 -26.43 -29.99
CA ALA A 6 9.00 -25.45 -29.60
C ALA A 6 7.95 -26.03 -28.62
N ALA A 7 7.96 -27.35 -28.39
CA ALA A 7 6.93 -28.03 -27.60
C ALA A 7 7.23 -28.13 -26.08
N ILE A 8 8.38 -27.63 -25.61
CA ILE A 8 8.76 -27.65 -24.18
C ILE A 8 8.85 -26.22 -23.61
N GLN A 9 7.89 -25.36 -23.96
CA GLN A 9 7.65 -24.12 -23.22
C GLN A 9 6.17 -23.94 -22.90
N GLY A 10 5.50 -25.04 -22.55
CA GLY A 10 4.36 -24.98 -21.64
C GLY A 10 4.87 -24.53 -20.27
N ALA A 11 5.16 -23.23 -20.13
CA ALA A 11 5.44 -22.60 -18.86
C ALA A 11 4.25 -22.87 -17.95
N ARG A 12 4.39 -23.90 -17.11
CA ARG A 12 3.45 -24.25 -16.06
C ARG A 12 3.39 -23.04 -15.16
N GLN A 13 2.45 -22.12 -15.41
CA GLN A 13 2.08 -21.05 -14.50
C GLN A 13 1.67 -21.76 -13.22
N ARG A 14 2.61 -21.90 -12.28
CA ARG A 14 2.36 -22.49 -10.98
C ARG A 14 1.35 -21.56 -10.31
N ARG A 15 0.08 -21.95 -10.30
CA ARG A 15 -1.00 -21.21 -9.65
C ARG A 15 -0.68 -21.19 -8.16
N ARG A 16 -0.04 -20.11 -7.70
CA ARG A 16 0.26 -19.90 -6.30
C ARG A 16 -0.99 -19.29 -5.67
N TYR A 17 -1.86 -20.15 -5.16
CA TYR A 17 -3.14 -19.75 -4.53
C TYR A 17 -2.95 -18.93 -3.24
N PHE A 18 -1.79 -19.06 -2.61
CA PHE A 18 -1.43 -18.34 -1.40
C PHE A 18 -0.60 -17.10 -1.74
N VAL A 19 -1.18 -15.92 -1.54
CA VAL A 19 -0.48 -14.63 -1.59
C VAL A 19 -0.50 -14.08 -0.17
N LYS A 20 0.68 -14.06 0.49
CA LYS A 20 0.84 -13.77 1.93
C LYS A 20 0.06 -14.76 2.82
N PRO A 21 0.59 -15.98 3.03
CA PRO A 21 -0.13 -17.08 3.68
C PRO A 21 -0.53 -16.74 5.12
N ASP A 22 0.24 -15.93 5.84
CA ASP A 22 -0.05 -15.58 7.24
C ASP A 22 -1.35 -14.77 7.39
N LEU A 23 -1.62 -13.89 6.42
CA LEU A 23 -2.87 -13.13 6.37
C LEU A 23 -4.02 -14.04 5.93
N GLN A 24 -3.84 -14.70 4.80
CA GLN A 24 -4.90 -15.47 4.15
C GLN A 24 -5.39 -16.64 5.00
N THR A 25 -4.49 -17.32 5.72
CA THR A 25 -4.86 -18.44 6.61
C THR A 25 -5.69 -17.99 7.81
N LYS A 26 -5.35 -16.86 8.45
CA LYS A 26 -6.13 -16.29 9.56
C LYS A 26 -7.55 -15.94 9.11
N TYR A 27 -7.71 -15.25 7.97
CA TYR A 27 -9.05 -14.90 7.47
C TYR A 27 -9.81 -16.12 6.98
N ALA A 28 -9.16 -17.04 6.26
CA ALA A 28 -9.81 -18.28 5.84
C ALA A 28 -10.33 -19.08 7.04
N PHE A 29 -9.51 -19.20 8.10
CA PHE A 29 -9.92 -19.83 9.35
C PHE A 29 -11.11 -19.09 9.98
N MET A 30 -11.07 -17.75 10.07
CA MET A 30 -12.17 -16.96 10.62
C MET A 30 -13.47 -17.12 9.81
N PHE A 31 -13.40 -17.14 8.48
CA PHE A 31 -14.56 -17.37 7.62
C PHE A 31 -15.15 -18.77 7.84
N VAL A 32 -14.30 -19.80 7.86
CA VAL A 32 -14.74 -21.17 8.12
C VAL A 32 -15.35 -21.29 9.52
N LEU A 33 -14.75 -20.66 10.53
CA LEU A 33 -15.27 -20.64 11.89
C LEU A 33 -16.63 -19.94 11.96
N ALA A 34 -16.79 -18.77 11.35
CA ALA A 34 -18.05 -18.02 11.34
C ALA A 34 -19.17 -18.80 10.64
N ILE A 35 -18.88 -19.39 9.48
CA ILE A 35 -19.82 -20.27 8.76
C ILE A 35 -20.14 -21.50 9.62
N GLY A 36 -19.14 -22.11 10.22
CA GLY A 36 -19.29 -23.28 11.09
C GLY A 36 -20.19 -22.99 12.31
N VAL A 37 -20.01 -21.85 12.96
CA VAL A 37 -20.85 -21.42 14.09
C VAL A 37 -22.28 -21.15 13.63
N GLY A 38 -22.47 -20.47 12.49
CA GLY A 38 -23.79 -20.20 11.92
C GLY A 38 -24.54 -21.48 11.53
N LEU A 39 -23.86 -22.43 10.88
CA LEU A 39 -24.42 -23.74 10.52
C LEU A 39 -24.76 -24.56 11.77
N ASN A 40 -23.85 -24.63 12.75
CA ASN A 40 -24.12 -25.33 14.02
C ASN A 40 -25.31 -24.72 14.74
N LEU A 41 -25.40 -23.40 14.80
CA LEU A 41 -26.56 -22.71 15.36
C LEU A 41 -27.82 -23.14 14.61
N GLY A 42 -27.86 -23.04 13.27
CA GLY A 42 -29.02 -23.47 12.47
C GLY A 42 -29.45 -24.91 12.71
N VAL A 43 -28.50 -25.84 12.83
CA VAL A 43 -28.79 -27.25 13.15
C VAL A 43 -29.38 -27.40 14.55
N ILE A 44 -28.76 -26.78 15.57
CA ILE A 44 -29.28 -26.77 16.94
C ILE A 44 -30.70 -26.20 16.94
N LEU A 45 -30.91 -25.11 16.19
CA LEU A 45 -32.21 -24.46 16.10
C LEU A 45 -33.28 -25.41 15.53
N ALA A 46 -32.95 -26.11 14.45
CA ALA A 46 -33.86 -27.06 13.79
C ALA A 46 -34.17 -28.29 14.66
N LEU A 47 -33.18 -28.82 15.38
CA LEU A 47 -33.35 -29.98 16.26
C LEU A 47 -34.19 -29.69 17.50
N LEU A 48 -34.09 -28.47 18.07
CA LEU A 48 -34.88 -28.06 19.23
C LEU A 48 -36.31 -27.61 18.87
N ALA A 49 -36.57 -27.21 17.62
CA ALA A 49 -37.88 -26.73 17.17
C ALA A 49 -39.07 -27.64 17.56
N PRO A 50 -39.04 -28.98 17.36
CA PRO A 50 -40.16 -29.84 17.76
C PRO A 50 -40.39 -29.91 19.27
N LEU A 51 -39.32 -29.80 20.09
CA LEU A 51 -39.42 -29.79 21.55
C LEU A 51 -40.11 -28.52 22.04
N ILE A 52 -39.90 -27.39 21.35
CA ILE A 52 -40.49 -26.09 21.70
C ILE A 52 -41.95 -25.99 21.26
N ARG A 53 -42.36 -26.65 20.15
CA ARG A 53 -43.74 -26.56 19.62
C ARG A 53 -44.83 -27.01 20.60
N GLY A 54 -44.51 -27.91 21.53
CA GLY A 54 -45.42 -28.36 22.60
C GLY A 54 -45.09 -27.77 23.97
N ALA A 55 -44.08 -26.90 24.07
CA ALA A 55 -43.59 -26.35 25.32
C ALA A 55 -44.24 -25.01 25.66
N SER A 56 -44.13 -24.60 26.93
CA SER A 56 -44.59 -23.29 27.38
C SER A 56 -43.88 -22.14 26.64
N TRP A 57 -44.59 -21.04 26.40
CA TRP A 57 -44.11 -19.87 25.65
C TRP A 57 -42.75 -19.30 26.10
N TRP A 58 -42.40 -19.44 27.39
CA TRP A 58 -41.12 -18.96 27.93
C TRP A 58 -39.90 -19.66 27.32
N TYR A 59 -40.03 -20.91 26.86
CA TYR A 59 -38.95 -21.62 26.15
C TYR A 59 -38.62 -20.95 24.81
N SER A 60 -39.63 -20.48 24.08
CA SER A 60 -39.42 -19.70 22.85
C SER A 60 -38.69 -18.39 23.11
N VAL A 61 -39.00 -17.73 24.24
CA VAL A 61 -38.32 -16.49 24.66
C VAL A 61 -36.86 -16.78 25.02
N LEU A 62 -36.60 -17.76 25.88
CA LEU A 62 -35.23 -18.15 26.28
C LEU A 62 -34.38 -18.49 25.05
N TYR A 63 -34.96 -19.22 24.11
CA TYR A 63 -34.31 -19.63 22.88
C TYR A 63 -33.99 -18.43 21.96
N GLY A 64 -34.92 -17.49 21.80
CA GLY A 64 -34.67 -16.25 21.06
C GLY A 64 -33.52 -15.43 21.67
N VAL A 65 -33.45 -15.37 23.00
CA VAL A 65 -32.35 -14.71 23.72
C VAL A 65 -31.01 -15.40 23.45
N LEU A 66 -30.97 -16.73 23.49
CA LEU A 66 -29.73 -17.50 23.24
C LEU A 66 -29.25 -17.34 21.79
N ALA A 67 -30.16 -17.35 20.81
CA ALA A 67 -29.83 -17.11 19.42
C ALA A 67 -29.28 -15.69 19.20
N LEU A 68 -29.89 -14.68 19.83
CA LEU A 68 -29.42 -13.30 19.77
C LEU A 68 -28.02 -13.15 20.40
N LEU A 69 -27.78 -13.80 21.53
CA LEU A 69 -26.47 -13.81 22.20
C LEU A 69 -25.40 -14.43 21.30
N MET A 70 -25.70 -15.55 20.64
CA MET A 70 -24.77 -16.16 19.68
C MET A 70 -24.43 -15.22 18.51
N ILE A 71 -25.44 -14.56 17.94
CA ILE A 71 -25.22 -13.55 16.88
C ILE A 71 -24.32 -12.42 17.39
N ALA A 72 -24.57 -11.91 18.61
CA ALA A 72 -23.78 -10.85 19.21
C ALA A 72 -22.31 -11.25 19.41
N VAL A 73 -22.05 -12.49 19.84
CA VAL A 73 -20.68 -13.04 19.99
C VAL A 73 -19.97 -13.10 18.65
N VAL A 74 -20.60 -13.66 17.61
CA VAL A 74 -20.01 -13.74 16.26
C VAL A 74 -19.75 -12.36 15.68
N ALA A 75 -20.69 -11.43 15.85
CA ALA A 75 -20.54 -10.05 15.40
C ALA A 75 -19.37 -9.35 16.10
N THR A 76 -19.25 -9.52 17.42
CA THR A 76 -18.16 -8.91 18.20
C THR A 76 -16.80 -9.44 17.77
N ILE A 77 -16.65 -10.77 17.60
CA ILE A 77 -15.42 -11.38 17.09
C ILE A 77 -15.07 -10.80 15.72
N SER A 78 -16.06 -10.71 14.83
CA SER A 78 -15.87 -10.19 13.47
C SER A 78 -15.39 -8.73 13.46
N ILE A 79 -15.95 -7.87 14.32
CA ILE A 79 -15.54 -6.48 14.47
C ILE A 79 -14.11 -6.37 14.98
N VAL A 80 -13.76 -7.13 16.03
CA VAL A 80 -12.41 -7.12 16.61
C VAL A 80 -11.36 -7.50 15.58
N PHE A 81 -11.62 -8.52 14.76
CA PHE A 81 -10.71 -8.91 13.68
C PHE A 81 -10.61 -7.85 12.58
N THR A 82 -11.73 -7.27 12.17
CA THR A 82 -11.76 -6.23 11.13
C THR A 82 -10.95 -5.00 11.55
N HIS A 83 -10.91 -4.70 12.85
CA HIS A 83 -10.14 -3.57 13.38
C HIS A 83 -8.63 -3.68 13.12
N LYS A 84 -8.08 -4.90 13.04
CA LYS A 84 -6.67 -5.15 12.73
C LYS A 84 -6.26 -4.78 11.30
N ILE A 85 -7.24 -4.56 10.40
CA ILE A 85 -7.00 -4.03 9.06
C ILE A 85 -7.41 -2.55 9.00
N ALA A 86 -8.60 -2.22 9.49
CA ALA A 86 -9.17 -0.89 9.34
C ALA A 86 -8.32 0.20 10.02
N GLY A 87 -7.78 -0.08 11.21
CA GLY A 87 -6.90 0.85 11.93
C GLY A 87 -5.62 1.19 11.13
N PRO A 88 -4.85 0.17 10.69
CA PRO A 88 -3.67 0.37 9.84
C PRO A 88 -3.95 1.11 8.53
N ILE A 89 -5.07 0.81 7.85
CA ILE A 89 -5.48 1.53 6.65
C ILE A 89 -5.66 3.02 6.95
N TYR A 90 -6.42 3.35 7.99
CA TYR A 90 -6.65 4.74 8.38
C TYR A 90 -5.34 5.47 8.71
N LYS A 91 -4.39 4.79 9.37
CA LYS A 91 -3.07 5.35 9.68
C LYS A 91 -2.24 5.59 8.42
N ILE A 92 -2.24 4.66 7.47
CA ILE A 92 -1.57 4.82 6.16
C ILE A 92 -2.14 6.03 5.42
N GLU A 93 -3.47 6.12 5.31
CA GLU A 93 -4.13 7.24 4.64
C GLU A 93 -3.81 8.59 5.29
N ARG A 94 -3.83 8.65 6.62
CA ARG A 94 -3.47 9.86 7.36
C ARG A 94 -2.01 10.25 7.11
N SER A 95 -1.12 9.28 7.05
CA SER A 95 0.30 9.53 6.77
C SER A 95 0.50 10.05 5.34
N PHE A 96 -0.22 9.51 4.36
CA PHE A 96 -0.21 10.05 3.00
C PHE A 96 -0.73 11.49 2.94
N ARG A 97 -1.86 11.79 3.60
CA ARG A 97 -2.37 13.17 3.68
C ARG A 97 -1.32 14.10 4.26
N GLN A 98 -0.69 13.72 5.36
CA GLN A 98 0.36 14.51 5.99
C GLN A 98 1.55 14.75 5.03
N ILE A 99 2.05 13.70 4.37
CA ILE A 99 3.14 13.82 3.38
C ILE A 99 2.78 14.79 2.25
N MET A 100 1.54 14.74 1.75
CA MET A 100 1.08 15.61 0.67
C MET A 100 0.91 17.06 1.14
N ASP A 101 0.34 17.27 2.31
CA ASP A 101 0.06 18.60 2.87
C ASP A 101 1.35 19.32 3.26
N GLU A 102 2.28 18.61 3.92
CA GLU A 102 3.57 19.15 4.35
C GLU A 102 4.62 19.16 3.23
N LYS A 103 4.37 18.43 2.12
CA LYS A 103 5.33 18.18 1.03
C LYS A 103 6.65 17.57 1.52
N ASP A 104 6.59 16.79 2.59
CA ASP A 104 7.75 16.19 3.25
C ASP A 104 7.85 14.70 2.95
N LEU A 105 8.77 14.33 2.05
CA LEU A 105 9.05 12.95 1.67
C LEU A 105 9.97 12.23 2.67
N SER A 106 10.46 12.91 3.72
CA SER A 106 11.25 12.29 4.79
C SER A 106 10.38 11.57 5.82
N LEU A 107 9.08 11.89 5.88
CA LEU A 107 8.12 11.22 6.76
C LEU A 107 8.02 9.72 6.44
N ARG A 108 7.82 8.91 7.49
CA ARG A 108 7.74 7.45 7.39
C ARG A 108 6.49 6.93 8.09
N ILE A 109 5.90 5.90 7.51
CA ILE A 109 4.72 5.22 8.00
C ILE A 109 5.15 4.09 8.92
N PHE A 110 4.76 4.16 10.19
CA PHE A 110 5.00 3.09 11.16
C PHE A 110 3.67 2.49 11.62
N LEU A 111 3.53 1.17 11.57
CA LEU A 111 2.36 0.45 12.10
C LEU A 111 2.74 -0.27 13.40
N ARG A 112 1.75 -0.70 14.20
CA ARG A 112 1.99 -1.46 15.43
C ARG A 112 2.44 -2.88 15.08
N THR A 113 3.18 -3.52 15.98
CA THR A 113 3.74 -4.88 15.80
C THR A 113 2.68 -5.96 15.51
N ASP A 114 1.43 -5.74 15.91
CA ASP A 114 0.33 -6.69 15.69
C ASP A 114 -0.56 -6.34 14.49
N ASP A 115 -0.24 -5.26 13.76
CA ASP A 115 -0.99 -4.82 12.60
C ASP A 115 -0.63 -5.64 11.36
N GLU A 116 -1.64 -6.02 10.57
CA GLU A 116 -1.46 -6.95 9.43
C GLU A 116 -0.82 -6.30 8.19
N LEU A 117 -0.69 -4.96 8.14
CA LEU A 117 -0.22 -4.21 6.97
C LEU A 117 1.24 -3.72 7.06
N GLN A 118 2.05 -4.26 7.96
CA GLN A 118 3.46 -3.83 8.15
C GLN A 118 4.28 -3.89 6.88
N GLU A 119 4.26 -5.02 6.16
CA GLU A 119 5.00 -5.15 4.90
C GLU A 119 4.58 -4.11 3.85
N LEU A 120 3.30 -3.71 3.85
CA LEU A 120 2.83 -2.64 2.96
C LEU A 120 3.39 -1.29 3.40
N ALA A 121 3.40 -0.99 4.70
CA ALA A 121 4.01 0.23 5.22
C ALA A 121 5.52 0.29 4.92
N GLU A 122 6.23 -0.82 5.04
CA GLU A 122 7.65 -0.92 4.66
C GLU A 122 7.88 -0.65 3.17
N GLU A 123 7.06 -1.24 2.29
CA GLU A 123 7.18 -1.02 0.86
C GLU A 123 6.86 0.43 0.47
N ILE A 124 5.85 1.04 1.12
CA ILE A 124 5.57 2.47 0.97
C ILE A 124 6.75 3.32 1.44
N ASN A 125 7.36 3.00 2.58
CA ASN A 125 8.53 3.73 3.07
C ASN A 125 9.72 3.62 2.11
N ARG A 126 9.94 2.44 1.51
CA ARG A 126 10.95 2.26 0.47
C ARG A 126 10.64 3.12 -0.76
N LEU A 127 9.38 3.19 -1.17
CA LEU A 127 8.98 4.08 -2.26
C LEU A 127 9.26 5.55 -1.92
N LEU A 128 8.86 6.00 -0.73
CA LEU A 128 9.11 7.37 -0.27
C LEU A 128 10.60 7.70 -0.19
N GLU A 129 11.45 6.76 0.23
CA GLU A 129 12.90 6.91 0.21
C GLU A 129 13.43 7.13 -1.20
N HIS A 130 13.03 6.30 -2.16
CA HIS A 130 13.43 6.48 -3.56
C HIS A 130 12.95 7.83 -4.12
N LEU A 131 11.72 8.23 -3.83
CA LEU A 131 11.18 9.52 -4.26
C LEU A 131 11.96 10.68 -3.64
N ASN A 132 12.24 10.63 -2.35
CA ASN A 132 13.01 11.65 -1.63
C ASN A 132 14.40 11.81 -2.25
N HIS A 133 15.11 10.70 -2.48
CA HIS A 133 16.42 10.71 -3.10
C HIS A 133 16.39 11.30 -4.53
N THR A 134 15.42 10.90 -5.35
CA THR A 134 15.25 11.46 -6.70
C THR A 134 15.00 12.96 -6.65
N VAL A 135 14.09 13.43 -5.79
CA VAL A 135 13.77 14.85 -5.65
C VAL A 135 14.98 15.65 -5.16
N MET A 136 15.74 15.12 -4.20
CA MET A 136 16.97 15.76 -3.70
C MET A 136 18.02 15.91 -4.80
N LEU A 137 18.24 14.86 -5.61
CA LEU A 137 19.16 14.94 -6.76
C LEU A 137 18.71 16.00 -7.77
N GLU A 138 17.42 16.06 -8.09
CA GLU A 138 16.89 17.07 -9.01
C GLU A 138 17.00 18.49 -8.44
N GLN A 139 16.75 18.68 -7.15
CA GLN A 139 16.98 19.97 -6.49
C GLN A 139 18.46 20.37 -6.54
N GLN A 140 19.38 19.47 -6.21
CA GLN A 140 20.82 19.73 -6.27
C GLN A 140 21.28 20.15 -7.67
N LYS A 141 20.83 19.44 -8.71
CA LYS A 141 21.12 19.80 -10.11
C LYS A 141 20.56 21.18 -10.44
N SER A 142 19.30 21.44 -10.08
CA SER A 142 18.65 22.73 -10.32
C SER A 142 19.40 23.88 -9.64
N THR A 143 19.82 23.71 -8.38
CA THR A 143 20.63 24.70 -7.66
C THR A 143 22.01 24.90 -8.31
N ALA A 144 22.67 23.83 -8.78
CA ALA A 144 23.95 23.94 -9.47
C ALA A 144 23.83 24.71 -10.80
N ILE A 145 22.74 24.50 -11.55
CA ILE A 145 22.44 25.24 -12.78
C ILE A 145 22.22 26.72 -12.47
N LEU A 146 21.41 27.05 -11.46
CA LEU A 146 21.17 28.43 -11.03
C LEU A 146 22.49 29.13 -10.64
N ALA A 147 23.33 28.48 -9.83
CA ALA A 147 24.63 29.03 -9.45
C ALA A 147 25.55 29.27 -10.66
N LYS A 148 25.51 28.39 -11.67
CA LYS A 148 26.29 28.55 -12.90
C LYS A 148 25.77 29.72 -13.77
N LEU A 149 24.45 29.91 -13.80
CA LEU A 149 23.84 31.07 -14.47
C LEU A 149 24.21 32.38 -13.75
N ASP A 150 24.14 32.41 -12.42
CA ASP A 150 24.54 33.58 -11.63
C ASP A 150 26.02 33.95 -11.88
N TYR A 151 26.89 32.95 -11.94
CA TYR A 151 28.31 33.14 -12.29
C TYR A 151 28.48 33.76 -13.69
N LEU A 152 27.76 33.26 -14.70
CA LEU A 152 27.82 33.78 -16.06
C LEU A 152 27.29 35.21 -16.15
N MET A 153 26.17 35.51 -15.48
CA MET A 153 25.61 36.86 -15.42
C MET A 153 26.59 37.84 -14.77
N ALA A 154 27.25 37.44 -13.68
CA ALA A 154 28.25 38.26 -13.02
C ALA A 154 29.49 38.49 -13.89
N ALA A 155 29.97 37.46 -14.61
CA ALA A 155 31.10 37.58 -15.53
C ALA A 155 30.80 38.54 -16.69
N LEU A 156 29.58 38.51 -17.24
CA LEU A 156 29.14 39.41 -18.31
C LEU A 156 28.96 40.87 -17.88
N ALA A 157 28.76 41.11 -16.58
CA ALA A 157 28.63 42.46 -16.01
C ALA A 157 29.99 43.14 -15.76
N GLN A 158 31.09 42.40 -15.83
CA GLN A 158 32.44 42.96 -15.66
C GLN A 158 32.87 43.76 -16.90
N PRO A 159 33.71 44.79 -16.74
CA PRO A 159 34.21 45.60 -17.85
C PRO A 159 35.06 44.79 -18.84
N GLU A 160 35.74 43.75 -18.35
CA GLU A 160 36.42 42.74 -19.16
C GLU A 160 35.45 41.59 -19.41
N LYS A 161 34.76 41.64 -20.55
CA LYS A 161 33.75 40.64 -20.90
C LYS A 161 34.41 39.34 -21.33
N PRO A 162 33.91 38.18 -20.87
CA PRO A 162 34.33 36.90 -21.43
C PRO A 162 34.03 36.85 -22.93
N GLU A 163 34.85 36.12 -23.69
CA GLU A 163 34.61 35.92 -25.12
C GLU A 163 33.23 35.30 -25.36
N GLU A 164 32.53 35.80 -26.38
CA GLU A 164 31.19 35.32 -26.75
C GLU A 164 31.17 33.80 -27.01
N ALA A 165 32.27 33.26 -27.56
CA ALA A 165 32.47 31.83 -27.77
C ALA A 165 32.48 31.02 -26.46
N ASP A 166 33.09 31.54 -25.40
CA ASP A 166 33.14 30.86 -24.09
C ASP A 166 31.76 30.86 -23.41
N VAL A 167 31.03 31.96 -23.53
CA VAL A 167 29.66 32.07 -22.99
C VAL A 167 28.72 31.10 -23.72
N LEU A 168 28.80 31.02 -25.05
CA LEU A 168 28.02 30.07 -25.84
C LEU A 168 28.36 28.61 -25.51
N LEU A 169 29.64 28.30 -25.25
CA LEU A 169 30.07 26.96 -24.85
C LEU A 169 29.47 26.58 -23.48
N GLN A 170 29.51 27.50 -22.51
CA GLN A 170 28.95 27.25 -21.18
C GLN A 170 27.42 27.10 -21.22
N LEU A 171 26.72 27.90 -22.02
CA LEU A 171 25.26 27.76 -22.23
C LEU A 171 24.89 26.44 -22.90
N ASN A 172 25.64 26.00 -23.91
CA ASN A 172 25.42 24.69 -24.54
C ASN A 172 25.67 23.54 -23.56
N THR A 173 26.66 23.67 -22.67
CA THR A 173 26.93 22.67 -21.64
C THR A 173 25.77 22.56 -20.65
N ILE A 174 25.20 23.69 -20.21
CA ILE A 174 24.01 23.72 -19.35
C ILE A 174 22.81 23.08 -20.07
N ARG A 175 22.60 23.42 -21.35
CA ARG A 175 21.53 22.84 -22.17
C ARG A 175 21.65 21.32 -22.28
N GLN A 176 22.85 20.80 -22.59
CA GLN A 176 23.07 19.36 -22.66
C GLN A 176 22.82 18.67 -21.31
N HIS A 177 23.26 19.28 -20.20
CA HIS A 177 22.97 18.76 -18.86
C HIS A 177 21.46 18.69 -18.59
N LEU A 178 20.70 19.70 -19.00
CA LEU A 178 19.23 19.70 -18.88
C LEU A 178 18.56 18.64 -19.76
N GLU A 179 19.04 18.43 -20.99
CA GLU A 179 18.52 17.40 -21.90
C GLU A 179 18.77 15.98 -21.37
N ASP A 180 19.94 15.72 -20.77
CA ASP A 180 20.28 14.42 -20.18
C ASP A 180 19.64 14.18 -18.80
N SER A 181 19.17 15.24 -18.14
CA SER A 181 18.48 15.17 -16.83
C SER A 181 17.05 14.64 -16.91
N GLY A 182 16.55 14.31 -18.10
CA GLY A 182 15.19 13.78 -18.28
C GLY A 182 14.87 12.65 -17.30
N LEU A 183 13.80 12.84 -16.52
CA LEU A 183 13.33 11.86 -15.54
C LEU A 183 13.20 10.48 -16.20
N LYS A 184 13.92 9.46 -15.68
CA LYS A 184 13.86 8.05 -16.12
C LYS A 184 12.55 7.35 -15.73
N TYR A 185 11.47 8.10 -15.62
CA TYR A 185 10.14 7.60 -15.35
C TYR A 185 9.35 7.54 -16.65
N LYS A 186 8.58 6.47 -16.84
CA LYS A 186 7.59 6.41 -17.92
C LYS A 186 6.46 7.37 -17.56
N LEU A 187 6.57 8.61 -17.97
CA LEU A 187 5.48 9.56 -17.97
C LEU A 187 4.55 9.18 -19.13
N LYS A 188 3.25 9.02 -18.84
CA LYS A 188 2.21 8.84 -19.87
C LYS A 188 1.64 10.19 -20.25
#